data_AF-A0A933FG98-F1
#
_entry.id   AF-A0A933FG98-F1
#
_cell.length_a   1.000
_cell.length_b   1.000
_cell.length_c   1.000
_cell.angle_alpha   90.00
_cell.angle_beta   90.00
_cell.angle_gamma   90.00
#
_symmetry.space_group_name_H-M   'P 1'
#
loop_
_entity.id
_entity.type
_entity.pdbx_description
1 polymer ?
#
loop_
_entity_poly.entity_id
_entity_poly.type
_entity_poly.pdbx_seq_one_letter_code
_entity_poly.pdbx_strand_id
1 'polypeptide(L)'
;MDAGKQHNDLAFVRRQMELYERAIRPPVSPPRRALRLAWTWTGLAALLWAGWSEPWSGRLLERLARGGVDPRLVTWGLTPLIYALRAVLLVEAFGYAYHRFFQHVGWLTRRAQAFRRNQMFHWVHHMVIYPIGRFYRRPVGYVAAETGVAWSWVAPALAALAAALATHGFTVGGLSFVATIALYAKLVIDTTHSRFHETRHPWSENPYFRWLEEVHVLHHWDQRNNFTIVHPLMDWLFGTYLSPAAHRRELESAAIDADLTVSDLINWRYLLVEATPAEHAAFISQARRHPRSARKLGRLRTLLALRVDRYPNDVLARKLQGRAEELWRLVGSETATR
;
A
#
# COMPACT_ATOMS: atom_id res chain seq x y z
N MET A 1 -34.74 -28.98 4.76
CA MET A 1 -33.54 -28.12 4.60
C MET A 1 -32.94 -28.44 3.26
N ASP A 2 -32.69 -27.40 2.46
CA ASP A 2 -32.39 -27.53 1.05
C ASP A 2 -30.91 -27.90 0.84
N ALA A 3 -30.62 -29.05 0.22
CA ALA A 3 -29.25 -29.55 0.04
C ALA A 3 -28.36 -28.54 -0.72
N GLY A 4 -28.96 -27.69 -1.56
CA GLY A 4 -28.28 -26.59 -2.26
C GLY A 4 -27.76 -25.47 -1.33
N LYS A 5 -28.40 -25.20 -0.19
CA LYS A 5 -27.90 -24.21 0.78
C LYS A 5 -26.68 -24.75 1.54
N GLN A 6 -26.72 -26.02 1.98
CA GLN A 6 -25.61 -26.63 2.72
C GLN A 6 -24.32 -26.76 1.89
N HIS A 7 -24.42 -27.05 0.59
CA HIS A 7 -23.23 -27.18 -0.25
C HIS A 7 -22.54 -25.84 -0.52
N ASN A 8 -23.31 -24.75 -0.60
CA ASN A 8 -22.79 -23.39 -0.74
C ASN A 8 -22.07 -22.92 0.55
N ASP A 9 -22.57 -23.33 1.72
CA ASP A 9 -21.98 -22.97 3.00
C ASP A 9 -20.60 -23.64 3.21
N LEU A 10 -20.44 -24.92 2.85
CA LEU A 10 -19.15 -25.62 3.01
C LEU A 10 -18.05 -25.06 2.10
N ALA A 11 -18.38 -24.72 0.85
CA ALA A 11 -17.44 -24.10 -0.07
C ALA A 11 -17.04 -22.70 0.41
N PHE A 12 -18.00 -21.92 0.90
CA PHE A 12 -17.74 -20.61 1.49
C PHE A 12 -16.82 -20.70 2.71
N VAL A 13 -17.12 -21.59 3.67
CA VAL A 13 -16.32 -21.80 4.88
C VAL A 13 -14.90 -22.23 4.53
N ARG A 14 -14.73 -23.16 3.58
CA ARG A 14 -13.41 -23.59 3.12
C ARG A 14 -12.59 -22.42 2.57
N ARG A 15 -13.18 -21.59 1.69
CA ARG A 15 -12.51 -20.41 1.13
C ARG A 15 -12.10 -19.40 2.20
N GLN A 16 -12.97 -19.13 3.18
CA GLN A 16 -12.66 -18.21 4.28
C GLN A 16 -11.53 -18.75 5.18
N MET A 17 -11.48 -20.07 5.41
CA MET A 17 -10.37 -20.71 6.13
C MET A 17 -9.05 -20.63 5.36
N GLU A 18 -9.06 -20.90 4.06
CA GLU A 18 -7.88 -20.73 3.21
C GLU A 18 -7.38 -19.28 3.22
N LEU A 19 -8.31 -18.31 3.20
CA LEU A 19 -7.98 -16.89 3.31
C LEU A 19 -7.31 -16.56 4.66
N TYR A 20 -7.85 -17.08 5.77
CA TYR A 20 -7.25 -16.96 7.11
C TYR A 20 -5.83 -17.53 7.13
N GLU A 21 -5.64 -18.75 6.62
CA GLU A 21 -4.32 -19.37 6.60
C GLU A 21 -3.34 -18.57 5.74
N ARG A 22 -3.76 -18.11 4.56
CA ARG A 22 -2.93 -17.26 3.69
C ARG A 22 -2.56 -15.95 4.37
N ALA A 23 -3.47 -15.30 5.09
CA ALA A 23 -3.21 -14.02 5.76
C ALA A 23 -2.24 -14.17 6.95
N ILE A 24 -2.40 -15.23 7.74
CA ILE A 24 -1.70 -15.40 9.03
C ILE A 24 -0.41 -16.21 8.89
N ARG A 25 -0.39 -17.19 7.98
CA ARG A 25 0.71 -18.15 7.79
C ARG A 25 1.13 -18.17 6.32
N PRO A 26 1.86 -17.13 5.85
CA PRO A 26 2.31 -17.10 4.47
C PRO A 26 3.17 -18.34 4.16
N PRO A 27 2.98 -19.00 2.99
CA PRO A 27 3.56 -20.32 2.67
C PRO A 27 5.05 -20.25 2.28
N VAL A 28 5.83 -19.35 2.89
CA VAL A 28 7.22 -19.09 2.53
C VAL A 28 8.13 -19.60 3.65
N SER A 29 9.02 -20.52 3.33
CA SER A 29 10.01 -21.02 4.28
C SER A 29 10.92 -19.89 4.80
N PRO A 30 11.42 -19.97 6.05
CA PRO A 30 12.28 -18.93 6.61
C PRO A 30 13.51 -18.58 5.74
N PRO A 31 14.25 -19.54 5.14
CA PRO A 31 15.38 -19.23 4.26
C PRO A 31 14.96 -18.45 3.01
N ARG A 32 13.86 -18.88 2.35
CA ARG A 32 13.35 -18.18 1.16
C ARG A 32 12.89 -16.77 1.49
N ARG A 33 12.30 -16.57 2.67
CA ARG A 33 11.93 -15.25 3.17
C ARG A 33 13.16 -14.36 3.40
N ALA A 34 14.21 -14.90 4.03
CA ALA A 34 15.45 -14.18 4.27
C ALA A 34 16.12 -13.75 2.95
N LEU A 35 16.23 -14.65 1.98
CA LEU A 35 16.77 -14.35 0.65
C LEU A 35 15.98 -13.26 -0.08
N ARG A 36 14.64 -13.33 -0.05
CA ARG A 36 13.79 -12.29 -0.65
C ARG A 36 13.96 -10.92 0.01
N LEU A 37 14.10 -10.89 1.33
CA LEU A 37 14.36 -9.65 2.06
C LEU A 37 15.75 -9.09 1.73
N ALA A 38 16.78 -9.93 1.70
CA ALA A 38 18.12 -9.53 1.29
C ALA A 38 18.12 -8.95 -0.13
N TRP A 39 17.52 -9.66 -1.09
CA TRP A 39 17.33 -9.17 -2.45
C TRP A 39 16.61 -7.82 -2.51
N THR A 40 15.52 -7.68 -1.77
CA THR A 40 14.76 -6.43 -1.72
C THR A 40 15.61 -5.29 -1.18
N TRP A 41 16.29 -5.48 -0.05
CA TRP A 41 17.10 -4.41 0.56
C TRP A 41 18.31 -4.04 -0.29
N THR A 42 19.04 -5.02 -0.83
CA THR A 42 20.19 -4.75 -1.71
C THR A 42 19.74 -4.08 -3.01
N GLY A 43 18.66 -4.55 -3.63
CA GLY A 43 18.13 -3.95 -4.84
C GLY A 43 17.63 -2.52 -4.62
N LEU A 44 16.88 -2.27 -3.54
CA LEU A 44 16.45 -0.92 -3.18
C LEU A 44 17.64 0.00 -2.91
N ALA A 45 18.63 -0.44 -2.14
CA ALA A 45 19.83 0.35 -1.90
C ALA A 45 20.56 0.70 -3.21
N ALA A 46 20.70 -0.25 -4.14
CA ALA A 46 21.31 -0.03 -5.43
C ALA A 46 20.51 0.96 -6.30
N LEU A 47 19.18 0.83 -6.36
CA LEU A 47 18.32 1.74 -7.13
C LEU A 47 18.31 3.16 -6.55
N LEU A 48 18.24 3.29 -5.22
CA LEU A 48 18.33 4.58 -4.55
C LEU A 48 19.70 5.23 -4.78
N TRP A 49 20.78 4.45 -4.66
CA TRP A 49 22.13 4.93 -4.94
C TRP A 49 22.31 5.35 -6.40
N ALA A 50 21.77 4.59 -7.35
CA ALA A 50 21.80 4.92 -8.77
C ALA A 50 20.98 6.19 -9.07
N GLY A 51 19.75 6.30 -8.55
CA GLY A 51 18.98 7.54 -8.68
C GLY A 51 19.73 8.74 -8.09
N TRP A 52 20.32 8.57 -6.91
CA TRP A 52 20.97 9.66 -6.18
C TRP A 52 22.33 10.06 -6.74
N SER A 53 23.20 9.14 -7.13
CA SER A 53 24.64 9.42 -7.30
C SER A 53 25.31 8.76 -8.50
N GLU A 54 24.53 8.25 -9.45
CA GLU A 54 25.07 7.57 -10.62
C GLU A 54 26.12 8.44 -11.39
N PRO A 55 27.37 7.94 -11.57
CA PRO A 55 28.46 8.75 -12.12
C PRO A 55 28.68 8.59 -13.63
N TRP A 56 28.06 7.62 -14.29
CA TRP A 56 28.30 7.33 -15.72
C TRP A 56 27.64 8.37 -16.62
N SER A 57 26.52 8.97 -16.22
CA SER A 57 25.87 10.06 -16.95
C SER A 57 26.78 11.28 -17.14
N GLY A 58 27.51 11.70 -16.11
CA GLY A 58 28.48 12.80 -16.24
C GLY A 58 29.59 12.47 -17.24
N ARG A 59 30.12 11.25 -17.20
CA ARG A 59 31.15 10.76 -18.15
C ARG A 59 30.60 10.70 -19.58
N LEU A 60 29.35 10.31 -19.77
CA LEU A 60 28.69 10.29 -21.07
C LEU A 60 28.53 11.70 -21.63
N LEU A 61 28.01 12.64 -20.84
CA LEU A 61 27.83 14.03 -21.24
C LEU A 61 29.16 14.70 -21.60
N GLU A 62 30.21 14.43 -20.83
CA GLU A 62 31.56 14.90 -21.13
C GLU A 62 32.09 14.33 -22.45
N ARG A 63 31.89 13.04 -22.71
CA ARG A 63 32.26 12.41 -24.00
C ARG A 63 31.50 13.01 -25.17
N LEU A 64 30.19 13.27 -25.01
CA LEU A 64 29.37 13.91 -26.04
C LEU A 64 29.86 15.31 -26.36
N ALA A 65 30.17 16.12 -25.33
CA ALA A 65 30.71 17.46 -25.51
C ALA A 65 32.07 17.42 -26.23
N ARG A 66 32.98 16.50 -25.85
CA ARG A 66 34.27 16.30 -26.55
C ARG A 66 34.10 15.78 -27.98
N GLY A 67 33.02 15.06 -28.25
CA GLY A 67 32.64 14.56 -29.57
C GLY A 67 32.00 15.61 -30.48
N GLY A 68 31.90 16.87 -30.04
CA GLY A 68 31.40 17.98 -30.85
C GLY A 68 29.89 18.24 -30.72
N VAL A 69 29.20 17.60 -29.77
CA VAL A 69 27.80 17.96 -29.47
C VAL A 69 27.77 19.37 -28.87
N ASP A 70 26.83 20.20 -29.33
CA ASP A 70 26.65 21.58 -28.85
C ASP A 70 26.61 21.61 -27.30
N PRO A 71 27.52 22.35 -26.64
CA PRO A 71 27.54 22.50 -25.19
C PRO A 71 26.19 22.97 -24.62
N ARG A 72 25.43 23.78 -25.35
CA ARG A 72 24.11 24.24 -24.91
C ARG A 72 23.12 23.09 -24.83
N LEU A 73 23.13 22.17 -25.80
CA LEU A 73 22.29 20.97 -25.77
C LEU A 73 22.67 20.06 -24.60
N VAL A 74 23.98 19.91 -24.34
CA VAL A 74 24.48 19.10 -23.21
C VAL A 74 24.00 19.70 -21.87
N THR A 75 24.21 21.00 -21.65
CA THR A 75 23.88 21.67 -20.38
C THR A 75 22.39 21.90 -20.17
N TRP A 76 21.66 22.35 -21.19
CA TRP A 76 20.26 22.78 -21.05
C TRP A 76 19.23 21.73 -21.50
N GLY A 77 19.65 20.73 -22.26
CA GLY A 77 18.78 19.62 -22.68
C GLY A 77 19.09 18.33 -21.92
N LEU A 78 20.26 17.75 -22.21
CA LEU A 78 20.58 16.39 -21.76
C LEU A 78 20.81 16.31 -20.25
N THR A 79 21.49 17.29 -19.66
CA THR A 79 21.75 17.33 -18.22
C THR A 79 20.45 17.34 -17.40
N PRO A 80 19.52 18.32 -17.58
CA PRO A 80 18.27 18.30 -16.83
C PRO A 80 17.41 17.07 -17.10
N LEU A 81 17.39 16.53 -18.33
CA LEU A 81 16.67 15.30 -18.66
C LEU A 81 17.21 14.10 -17.87
N ILE A 82 18.52 13.90 -17.83
CA ILE A 82 19.15 12.81 -17.07
C ILE A 82 18.82 12.92 -15.58
N TYR A 83 18.94 14.12 -15.02
CA TYR A 83 18.59 14.34 -13.62
C TYR A 83 17.08 14.10 -13.37
N ALA A 84 16.21 14.47 -14.30
CA ALA A 84 14.78 14.15 -14.19
C ALA A 84 14.53 12.64 -14.19
N LEU A 85 15.14 11.88 -15.10
CA LEU A 85 15.00 10.41 -15.14
C LEU A 85 15.51 9.74 -13.87
N ARG A 86 16.64 10.22 -13.34
CA ARG A 86 17.20 9.78 -12.07
C ARG A 86 16.27 10.09 -10.88
N ALA A 87 15.66 11.27 -10.87
CA ALA A 87 14.66 11.65 -9.88
C ALA A 87 13.44 10.75 -9.92
N VAL A 88 12.90 10.42 -11.10
CA VAL A 88 11.79 9.47 -11.25
C VAL A 88 12.17 8.10 -10.66
N LEU A 89 13.34 7.56 -11.02
CA LEU A 89 13.81 6.28 -10.49
C LEU A 89 13.91 6.31 -8.96
N LEU A 90 14.46 7.39 -8.40
CA LEU A 90 14.58 7.58 -6.96
C LEU A 90 13.20 7.60 -6.29
N VAL A 91 12.25 8.37 -6.84
CA VAL A 91 10.89 8.48 -6.28
C VAL A 91 10.14 7.16 -6.36
N GLU A 92 10.24 6.39 -7.45
CA GLU A 92 9.62 5.06 -7.55
C GLU A 92 10.21 4.07 -6.53
N ALA A 93 11.53 4.02 -6.41
CA ALA A 93 12.21 3.12 -5.47
C ALA A 93 11.91 3.50 -4.02
N PHE A 94 11.97 4.79 -3.69
CA PHE A 94 11.64 5.29 -2.36
C PHE A 94 10.15 5.11 -2.05
N GLY A 95 9.27 5.45 -2.98
CA GLY A 95 7.82 5.29 -2.85
C GLY A 95 7.43 3.84 -2.58
N TYR A 96 8.03 2.88 -3.31
CA TYR A 96 7.87 1.46 -3.03
C TYR A 96 8.33 1.09 -1.61
N ALA A 97 9.53 1.50 -1.22
CA ALA A 97 10.09 1.20 0.10
C ALA A 97 9.23 1.80 1.22
N TYR A 98 8.83 3.06 1.07
CA TYR A 98 7.99 3.78 2.01
C TYR A 98 6.63 3.09 2.16
N HIS A 99 5.96 2.80 1.05
CA HIS A 99 4.66 2.15 1.07
C HIS A 99 4.74 0.75 1.70
N ARG A 100 5.72 -0.06 1.30
CA ARG A 100 5.89 -1.43 1.79
C ARG A 100 6.30 -1.53 3.26
N PHE A 101 7.23 -0.69 3.71
CA PHE A 101 7.88 -0.88 5.01
C PHE A 101 7.48 0.14 6.09
N PHE A 102 6.90 1.28 5.70
CA PHE A 102 6.56 2.36 6.62
C PHE A 102 5.06 2.63 6.70
N GLN A 103 4.31 2.41 5.61
CA GLN A 103 2.85 2.55 5.61
C GLN A 103 2.13 1.23 5.91
N HIS A 104 2.70 0.09 5.54
CA HIS A 104 2.18 -1.23 5.87
C HIS A 104 2.88 -1.86 7.07
N VAL A 105 2.15 -2.72 7.81
CA VAL A 105 2.66 -3.40 9.01
C VAL A 105 3.94 -4.17 8.67
N GLY A 106 5.06 -3.72 9.22
CA GLY A 106 6.38 -4.28 8.96
C GLY A 106 7.20 -4.41 10.23
N TRP A 107 8.46 -4.82 10.06
CA TRP A 107 9.42 -4.84 11.17
C TRP A 107 9.72 -3.41 11.69
N LEU A 108 9.85 -2.44 10.78
CA LEU A 108 10.12 -1.04 11.12
C LEU A 108 8.96 -0.40 11.88
N THR A 109 7.73 -0.54 11.39
CA THR A 109 6.55 0.08 12.04
C THR A 109 6.29 -0.49 13.43
N ARG A 110 6.63 -1.76 13.67
CA ARG A 110 6.53 -2.37 15.00
C ARG A 110 7.53 -1.83 16.02
N ARG A 111 8.68 -1.31 15.57
CA ARG A 111 9.78 -0.87 16.45
C ARG A 111 9.84 0.63 16.66
N ALA A 112 9.32 1.43 15.74
CA ALA A 112 9.41 2.88 15.82
C ALA A 112 8.02 3.53 15.86
N GLN A 113 7.71 4.21 16.98
CA GLN A 113 6.47 4.97 17.17
C GLN A 113 6.25 6.02 16.07
N ALA A 114 7.32 6.65 15.59
CA ALA A 114 7.27 7.62 14.50
C ALA A 114 6.61 7.05 13.22
N PHE A 115 6.84 5.77 12.91
CA PHE A 115 6.26 5.13 11.73
C PHE A 115 4.86 4.56 11.97
N ARG A 116 4.46 4.35 13.24
CA ARG A 116 3.11 3.88 13.58
C ARG A 116 2.02 4.87 13.19
N ARG A 117 2.30 6.18 13.30
CA ARG A 117 1.37 7.23 12.84
C ARG A 117 1.07 7.10 11.34
N ASN A 118 2.10 6.89 10.51
CA ASN A 118 1.94 6.75 9.05
C ASN A 118 1.18 5.47 8.73
N GLN A 119 1.51 4.39 9.43
CA GLN A 119 0.80 3.13 9.33
C GLN A 119 -0.68 3.27 9.70
N MET A 120 -1.02 4.03 10.75
CA MET A 120 -2.39 4.28 11.16
C MET A 120 -3.19 5.02 10.07
N PHE A 121 -2.64 6.08 9.47
CA PHE A 121 -3.34 6.79 8.39
C PHE A 121 -3.53 5.92 7.16
N HIS A 122 -2.53 5.14 6.78
CA HIS A 122 -2.66 4.22 5.67
C HIS A 122 -3.68 3.11 5.94
N TRP A 123 -3.71 2.62 7.17
CA TRP A 123 -4.73 1.69 7.62
C TRP A 123 -6.14 2.31 7.56
N VAL A 124 -6.32 3.57 8.00
CA VAL A 124 -7.60 4.30 7.87
C VAL A 124 -7.99 4.44 6.40
N HIS A 125 -7.03 4.74 5.52
CA HIS A 125 -7.24 4.78 4.07
C HIS A 125 -7.79 3.44 3.56
N HIS A 126 -7.18 2.32 3.93
CA HIS A 126 -7.60 0.97 3.50
C HIS A 126 -8.92 0.48 4.09
N MET A 127 -9.18 0.74 5.37
CA MET A 127 -10.28 0.12 6.12
C MET A 127 -11.51 1.00 6.26
N VAL A 128 -11.35 2.32 6.16
CA VAL A 128 -12.40 3.28 6.53
C VAL A 128 -12.76 4.18 5.35
N ILE A 129 -11.78 4.84 4.74
CA ILE A 129 -12.03 5.82 3.67
C ILE A 129 -12.26 5.10 2.33
N TYR A 130 -11.36 4.21 1.92
CA TYR A 130 -11.48 3.47 0.66
C TYR A 130 -11.46 1.95 0.85
N PRO A 131 -12.40 1.42 1.65
CA PRO A 131 -12.53 -0.01 1.79
C PRO A 131 -13.04 -0.63 0.49
N ILE A 132 -12.47 -1.79 0.13
CA ILE A 132 -12.79 -2.55 -1.09
C ILE A 132 -14.29 -2.64 -1.40
N GLY A 133 -14.70 -2.72 -2.66
CA GLY A 133 -16.11 -2.81 -3.05
C GLY A 133 -16.71 -1.46 -3.32
N ARG A 134 -18.02 -1.29 -3.09
CA ARG A 134 -18.76 -0.11 -3.61
C ARG A 134 -18.23 1.27 -3.17
N PHE A 135 -17.46 1.33 -2.08
CA PHE A 135 -16.89 2.58 -1.53
C PHE A 135 -15.40 2.76 -1.80
N TYR A 136 -14.76 1.80 -2.48
CA TYR A 136 -13.38 1.93 -2.93
C TYR A 136 -13.23 3.13 -3.88
N ARG A 137 -14.24 3.34 -4.74
CA ARG A 137 -14.41 4.54 -5.55
C ARG A 137 -15.60 5.36 -5.08
N ARG A 138 -15.51 6.68 -5.22
CA ARG A 138 -16.57 7.61 -4.82
C ARG A 138 -16.79 8.72 -5.85
N PRO A 139 -18.01 9.26 -6.00
CA PRO A 139 -18.31 10.41 -6.86
C PRO A 139 -17.91 11.76 -6.26
N VAL A 140 -17.08 11.75 -5.22
CA VAL A 140 -16.57 12.94 -4.54
C VAL A 140 -15.05 12.95 -4.67
N GLY A 141 -14.44 14.13 -4.53
CA GLY A 141 -12.99 14.27 -4.58
C GLY A 141 -12.29 13.45 -3.50
N TYR A 142 -11.03 13.11 -3.78
CA TYR A 142 -10.18 12.36 -2.86
C TYR A 142 -10.08 13.01 -1.47
N VAL A 143 -10.43 12.21 -0.46
CA VAL A 143 -10.24 12.48 0.96
C VAL A 143 -8.93 11.85 1.44
N ALA A 144 -8.00 12.68 1.90
CA ALA A 144 -6.76 12.22 2.54
C ALA A 144 -7.04 11.67 3.95
N ALA A 145 -6.29 10.65 4.36
CA ALA A 145 -6.42 10.05 5.69
C ALA A 145 -5.73 10.88 6.80
N GLU A 146 -4.63 11.56 6.47
CA GLU A 146 -3.99 12.52 7.38
C GLU A 146 -4.63 13.90 7.18
N THR A 147 -5.19 14.46 8.25
CA THR A 147 -5.79 15.80 8.26
C THR A 147 -4.78 16.85 8.69
N GLY A 148 -4.79 18.02 8.05
CA GLY A 148 -3.91 19.14 8.37
C GLY A 148 -2.58 19.07 7.62
N VAL A 149 -1.49 19.54 8.25
CA VAL A 149 -0.16 19.47 7.65
C VAL A 149 0.36 18.03 7.74
N ALA A 150 0.59 17.41 6.58
CA ALA A 150 1.11 16.05 6.46
C ALA A 150 2.60 15.98 6.82
N TRP A 151 2.94 16.25 8.07
CA TRP A 151 4.31 16.30 8.57
C TRP A 151 5.09 15.01 8.34
N SER A 152 4.38 13.89 8.27
CA SER A 152 4.90 12.57 7.87
C SER A 152 5.63 12.60 6.53
N TRP A 153 5.23 13.50 5.63
CA TRP A 153 5.77 13.68 4.29
C TRP A 153 6.58 14.98 4.16
N VAL A 154 6.09 16.07 4.77
CA VAL A 154 6.73 17.39 4.66
C VAL A 154 8.14 17.37 5.24
N ALA A 155 8.35 16.81 6.44
CA ALA A 155 9.67 16.82 7.06
C ALA A 155 10.71 15.98 6.27
N PRO A 156 10.42 14.74 5.86
CA PRO A 156 11.32 14.00 4.97
C PRO A 156 11.55 14.69 3.62
N ALA A 157 10.54 15.32 3.04
CA ALA A 157 10.69 16.04 1.78
C ALA A 157 11.63 17.25 1.90
N LEU A 158 11.51 18.03 2.98
CA LEU A 158 12.42 19.15 3.26
C LEU A 158 13.86 18.67 3.50
N ALA A 159 14.05 17.57 4.23
CA ALA A 159 15.37 16.97 4.42
C ALA A 159 15.97 16.47 3.10
N ALA A 160 15.16 15.80 2.26
CA ALA A 160 15.58 15.33 0.95
C ALA A 160 15.92 16.50 0.00
N LEU A 161 15.16 17.58 0.04
CA LEU A 161 15.43 18.82 -0.69
C LEU A 161 16.79 19.40 -0.28
N ALA A 162 17.02 19.60 1.02
CA ALA A 162 18.27 20.14 1.53
C ALA A 162 19.47 19.25 1.15
N ALA A 163 19.32 17.93 1.28
CA ALA A 163 20.34 16.97 0.88
C ALA A 163 20.62 17.05 -0.63
N ALA A 164 19.59 17.10 -1.47
CA ALA A 164 19.74 17.15 -2.93
C ALA A 164 20.45 18.43 -3.39
N LEU A 165 20.10 19.59 -2.80
CA LEU A 165 20.78 20.85 -3.08
C LEU A 165 22.25 20.83 -2.62
N ALA A 166 22.52 20.22 -1.45
CA ALA A 166 23.88 20.07 -0.94
C ALA A 166 24.74 19.14 -1.82
N THR A 167 24.18 18.06 -2.36
CA THR A 167 24.93 17.07 -3.16
C THR A 167 25.02 17.39 -4.65
N HIS A 168 24.01 18.05 -5.22
CA HIS A 168 23.95 18.35 -6.66
C HIS A 168 24.22 19.81 -7.00
N GLY A 169 24.28 20.67 -5.98
CA GLY A 169 24.49 22.11 -6.13
C GLY A 169 23.31 22.84 -6.77
N PHE A 170 23.42 24.17 -6.80
CA PHE A 170 22.48 25.05 -7.50
C PHE A 170 22.78 25.10 -9.00
N THR A 171 22.70 23.95 -9.65
CA THR A 171 22.92 23.78 -11.10
C THR A 171 21.60 23.49 -11.82
N VAL A 172 21.56 23.62 -13.15
CA VAL A 172 20.38 23.26 -13.96
C VAL A 172 19.97 21.80 -13.72
N GLY A 173 20.95 20.89 -13.61
CA GLY A 173 20.71 19.48 -13.26
C GLY A 173 20.14 19.32 -11.85
N GLY A 174 20.76 19.94 -10.84
CA GLY A 174 20.29 19.87 -9.45
C GLY A 174 18.89 20.45 -9.25
N LEU A 175 18.58 21.58 -9.89
CA LEU A 175 17.25 22.19 -9.87
C LEU A 175 16.23 21.30 -10.60
N SER A 176 16.58 20.73 -11.76
CA SER A 176 15.72 19.78 -12.49
C SER A 176 15.40 18.55 -11.65
N PHE A 177 16.40 18.01 -10.94
CA PHE A 177 16.23 16.86 -10.05
C PHE A 177 15.20 17.13 -8.95
N VAL A 178 15.41 18.23 -8.21
CA VAL A 178 14.52 18.67 -7.13
C VAL A 178 13.11 18.94 -7.64
N ALA A 179 12.99 19.69 -8.73
CA ALA A 179 11.71 20.01 -9.34
C ALA A 179 10.99 18.73 -9.79
N THR A 180 11.72 17.79 -10.41
CA THR A 180 11.15 16.51 -10.85
C THR A 180 10.67 15.67 -9.68
N ILE A 181 11.42 15.57 -8.57
CA ILE A 181 10.95 14.87 -7.36
C ILE A 181 9.61 15.44 -6.89
N ALA A 182 9.53 16.76 -6.74
CA ALA A 182 8.34 17.44 -6.23
C ALA A 182 7.15 17.29 -7.19
N LEU A 183 7.34 17.59 -8.48
CA LEU A 183 6.29 17.56 -9.49
C LEU A 183 5.84 16.12 -9.78
N TYR A 184 6.74 15.16 -9.87
CA TYR A 184 6.38 13.77 -10.13
C TYR A 184 5.62 13.16 -8.96
N ALA A 185 6.08 13.37 -7.72
CA ALA A 185 5.36 12.90 -6.54
C ALA A 185 3.95 13.51 -6.43
N LYS A 186 3.80 14.81 -6.68
CA LYS A 186 2.51 15.50 -6.50
C LYS A 186 1.57 15.38 -7.70
N LEU A 187 2.06 15.61 -8.91
CA LEU A 187 1.23 15.68 -10.11
C LEU A 187 1.04 14.32 -10.78
N VAL A 188 1.95 13.38 -10.57
CA VAL A 188 1.83 12.03 -11.15
C VAL A 188 1.37 11.04 -10.09
N ILE A 189 2.14 10.82 -9.03
CA ILE A 189 1.82 9.77 -8.04
C ILE A 189 0.55 10.11 -7.25
N ASP A 190 0.50 11.25 -6.57
CA ASP A 190 -0.65 11.63 -5.73
C ASP A 190 -1.94 11.79 -6.54
N THR A 191 -1.83 12.36 -7.75
CA THR A 191 -2.97 12.45 -8.67
C THR A 191 -3.43 11.07 -9.14
N THR A 192 -2.52 10.18 -9.55
CA THR A 192 -2.88 8.82 -9.98
C THR A 192 -3.56 8.04 -8.85
N HIS A 193 -2.98 8.07 -7.64
CA HIS A 193 -3.56 7.41 -6.48
C HIS A 193 -4.95 7.96 -6.14
N SER A 194 -5.10 9.29 -6.15
CA SER A 194 -6.39 9.94 -5.95
C SER A 194 -7.43 9.48 -6.97
N ARG A 195 -7.05 9.43 -8.26
CA ARG A 195 -7.95 9.00 -9.34
C ARG A 195 -8.39 7.56 -9.21
N PHE A 196 -7.57 6.64 -8.67
CA PHE A 196 -8.03 5.27 -8.42
C PHE A 196 -9.27 5.19 -7.52
N HIS A 197 -9.48 6.22 -6.69
CA HIS A 197 -10.56 6.27 -5.71
C HIS A 197 -11.72 7.20 -6.11
N GLU A 198 -11.65 7.81 -7.28
CA GLU A 198 -12.67 8.72 -7.78
C GLU A 198 -13.46 8.06 -8.90
N THR A 199 -14.78 8.27 -8.92
CA THR A 199 -15.59 7.97 -10.11
C THR A 199 -15.73 9.24 -10.94
N ARG A 200 -15.79 9.10 -12.27
CA ARG A 200 -16.04 10.21 -13.23
C ARG A 200 -14.84 11.16 -13.41
N HIS A 201 -13.70 10.61 -13.80
CA HIS A 201 -12.54 11.39 -14.24
C HIS A 201 -12.09 10.93 -15.64
N PRO A 202 -11.40 11.78 -16.43
CA PRO A 202 -11.07 11.48 -17.83
C PRO A 202 -10.17 10.25 -18.02
N TRP A 203 -9.40 9.86 -16.99
CA TRP A 203 -8.47 8.72 -17.10
C TRP A 203 -9.18 7.37 -17.03
N SER A 204 -10.44 7.31 -16.61
CA SER A 204 -11.20 6.06 -16.47
C SER A 204 -11.41 5.31 -17.79
N GLU A 205 -11.29 6.00 -18.92
CA GLU A 205 -11.38 5.41 -20.26
C GLU A 205 -10.04 4.82 -20.74
N ASN A 206 -8.93 5.30 -20.19
CA ASN A 206 -7.59 4.89 -20.58
C ASN A 206 -7.33 3.42 -20.17
N PRO A 207 -6.96 2.53 -21.13
CA PRO A 207 -6.74 1.11 -20.82
C PRO A 207 -5.60 0.86 -19.82
N TYR A 208 -4.52 1.64 -19.90
CA TYR A 208 -3.38 1.52 -18.98
C TYR A 208 -3.77 1.95 -17.57
N PHE A 209 -4.49 3.07 -17.43
CA PHE A 209 -5.00 3.51 -16.13
C PHE A 209 -5.95 2.49 -15.51
N ARG A 210 -6.87 1.91 -16.28
CA ARG A 210 -7.76 0.85 -15.79
C ARG A 210 -6.99 -0.37 -15.30
N TRP A 211 -5.94 -0.76 -16.03
CA TRP A 211 -5.07 -1.85 -15.58
C TRP A 211 -4.32 -1.49 -14.29
N LEU A 212 -3.80 -0.28 -14.14
CA LEU A 212 -3.19 0.20 -12.89
C LEU A 212 -4.19 0.23 -11.73
N GLU A 213 -5.43 0.64 -12.00
CA GLU A 213 -6.51 0.61 -11.01
C GLU A 213 -6.77 -0.82 -10.54
N GLU A 214 -6.84 -1.80 -11.46
CA GLU A 214 -6.97 -3.21 -11.08
C GLU A 214 -5.78 -3.70 -10.21
N VAL A 215 -4.55 -3.28 -10.54
CA VAL A 215 -3.36 -3.55 -9.72
C VAL A 215 -3.52 -2.96 -8.31
N HIS A 216 -4.04 -1.75 -8.19
CA HIS A 216 -4.28 -1.07 -6.90
C HIS A 216 -5.48 -1.67 -6.13
N VAL A 217 -6.53 -2.12 -6.80
CA VAL A 217 -7.62 -2.88 -6.14
C VAL A 217 -7.07 -4.16 -5.53
N LEU A 218 -6.19 -4.88 -6.25
CA LEU A 218 -5.52 -6.06 -5.70
C LEU A 218 -4.61 -5.72 -4.51
N HIS A 219 -3.99 -4.54 -4.50
CA HIS A 219 -3.28 -4.03 -3.32
C HIS A 219 -4.21 -3.86 -2.12
N HIS A 220 -5.39 -3.25 -2.31
CA HIS A 220 -6.38 -3.17 -1.23
C HIS A 220 -6.91 -4.57 -0.83
N TRP A 221 -6.84 -5.58 -1.70
CA TRP A 221 -7.31 -6.94 -1.42
C TRP A 221 -6.28 -7.75 -0.62
N ASP A 222 -5.01 -7.66 -1.00
CA ASP A 222 -3.86 -8.19 -0.26
C ASP A 222 -2.74 -7.15 -0.20
N GLN A 223 -2.74 -6.38 0.88
CA GLN A 223 -1.81 -5.28 1.14
C GLN A 223 -0.34 -5.69 1.33
N ARG A 224 -0.01 -6.97 1.16
CA ARG A 224 1.37 -7.47 1.12
C ARG A 224 1.99 -7.37 -0.28
N ASN A 225 1.22 -6.95 -1.27
CA ASN A 225 1.58 -6.94 -2.69
C ASN A 225 1.17 -5.62 -3.36
N ASN A 226 1.67 -5.35 -4.57
CA ASN A 226 1.33 -4.19 -5.40
C ASN A 226 1.53 -2.84 -4.68
N PHE A 227 2.75 -2.56 -4.24
CA PHE A 227 3.07 -1.33 -3.51
C PHE A 227 3.31 -0.11 -4.41
N THR A 228 3.48 -0.30 -5.70
CA THR A 228 3.63 0.82 -6.65
C THR A 228 2.29 1.44 -7.01
N ILE A 229 2.33 2.72 -7.40
CA ILE A 229 1.12 3.47 -7.81
C ILE A 229 1.06 3.64 -9.32
N VAL A 230 2.16 4.03 -9.96
CA VAL A 230 2.16 4.46 -11.36
C VAL A 230 2.84 3.45 -12.30
N HIS A 231 3.69 2.56 -11.78
CA HIS A 231 4.32 1.51 -12.60
C HIS A 231 4.76 0.30 -11.75
N PRO A 232 4.41 -0.95 -12.10
CA PRO A 232 4.70 -2.14 -11.29
C PRO A 232 6.14 -2.66 -11.35
N LEU A 233 7.09 -1.84 -11.81
CA LEU A 233 8.48 -2.31 -12.01
C LEU A 233 9.08 -2.79 -10.69
N MET A 234 8.89 -2.03 -9.61
CA MET A 234 9.40 -2.42 -8.30
C MET A 234 8.69 -3.66 -7.77
N ASP A 235 7.39 -3.79 -8.02
CA ASP A 235 6.63 -4.99 -7.64
C ASP A 235 7.10 -6.25 -8.41
N TRP A 236 7.46 -6.11 -9.69
CA TRP A 236 8.07 -7.19 -10.47
C TRP A 236 9.45 -7.56 -9.93
N LEU A 237 10.33 -6.56 -9.77
CA LEU A 237 11.70 -6.76 -9.30
C LEU A 237 11.76 -7.43 -7.93
N PHE A 238 10.85 -7.08 -7.02
CA PHE A 238 10.86 -7.57 -5.64
C PHE A 238 9.84 -8.67 -5.35
N GLY A 239 9.18 -9.18 -6.39
CA GLY A 239 8.28 -10.33 -6.31
C GLY A 239 7.05 -10.07 -5.46
N THR A 240 6.52 -8.85 -5.52
CA THR A 240 5.29 -8.42 -4.84
C THR A 240 4.17 -8.08 -5.83
N TYR A 241 4.35 -8.36 -7.12
CA TYR A 241 3.32 -8.13 -8.13
C TYR A 241 2.23 -9.22 -8.13
N LEU A 242 0.98 -8.81 -7.98
CA LEU A 242 -0.20 -9.60 -8.32
C LEU A 242 -0.75 -9.12 -9.65
N SER A 243 -0.73 -9.99 -10.65
CA SER A 243 -1.29 -9.66 -11.97
C SER A 243 -2.82 -9.64 -11.94
N PRO A 244 -3.47 -8.62 -12.52
CA PRO A 244 -4.91 -8.60 -12.69
C PRO A 244 -5.47 -9.82 -13.44
N ALA A 245 -4.74 -10.28 -14.46
CA ALA A 245 -5.15 -11.43 -15.27
C ALA A 245 -5.22 -12.74 -14.47
N ALA A 246 -4.28 -13.00 -13.55
CA ALA A 246 -4.28 -14.22 -12.74
C ALA A 246 -5.21 -14.14 -11.52
N HIS A 247 -5.64 -12.93 -11.13
CA HIS A 247 -6.41 -12.67 -9.92
C HIS A 247 -7.79 -12.04 -10.23
N ARG A 248 -8.42 -12.48 -11.33
CA ARG A 248 -9.74 -11.99 -11.74
C ARG A 248 -10.82 -12.30 -10.70
N ARG A 249 -10.75 -13.46 -10.04
CA ARG A 249 -11.70 -13.84 -8.98
C ARG A 249 -11.59 -12.91 -7.77
N GLU A 250 -10.38 -12.51 -7.39
CA GLU A 250 -10.13 -11.57 -6.30
C GLU A 250 -10.65 -10.18 -6.65
N LEU A 251 -10.48 -9.73 -7.91
CA LEU A 251 -11.06 -8.47 -8.40
C LEU A 251 -12.60 -8.50 -8.37
N GLU A 252 -13.21 -9.59 -8.81
CA GLU A 252 -14.67 -9.79 -8.76
C GLU A 252 -15.17 -9.80 -7.31
N SER A 253 -14.51 -10.55 -6.42
CA SER A 253 -14.83 -10.57 -4.98
C SER A 253 -14.66 -9.19 -4.35
N ALA A 254 -13.62 -8.46 -4.75
CA ALA A 254 -13.40 -7.10 -4.28
C ALA A 254 -14.59 -6.18 -4.61
N ALA A 255 -15.26 -6.35 -5.76
CA ALA A 255 -16.41 -5.52 -6.11
C ALA A 255 -17.64 -5.72 -5.19
N ILE A 256 -17.82 -6.91 -4.61
CA ILE A 256 -19.11 -7.36 -4.04
C ILE A 256 -19.33 -6.87 -2.59
N ASP A 257 -18.33 -6.30 -1.89
CA ASP A 257 -18.43 -5.84 -0.48
C ASP A 257 -18.99 -6.91 0.52
N ALA A 258 -19.06 -8.18 0.08
CA ALA A 258 -19.64 -9.26 0.85
C ALA A 258 -18.60 -10.16 1.54
N ASP A 259 -17.36 -10.14 1.09
CA ASP A 259 -16.33 -11.04 1.61
C ASP A 259 -15.29 -10.30 2.44
N LEU A 260 -14.68 -11.03 3.37
CA LEU A 260 -13.41 -10.60 3.97
C LEU A 260 -12.31 -10.73 2.91
N THR A 261 -11.38 -9.77 2.90
CA THR A 261 -10.17 -9.83 2.07
C THR A 261 -8.96 -10.24 2.91
N VAL A 262 -7.83 -10.52 2.27
CA VAL A 262 -6.57 -10.74 3.00
C VAL A 262 -6.19 -9.50 3.80
N SER A 263 -6.35 -8.31 3.22
CA SER A 263 -6.11 -7.04 3.89
C SER A 263 -6.98 -6.88 5.12
N ASP A 264 -8.28 -7.22 5.05
CA ASP A 264 -9.16 -7.17 6.23
C ASP A 264 -8.56 -8.01 7.36
N LEU A 265 -8.19 -9.26 7.09
CA LEU A 265 -7.65 -10.16 8.11
C LEU A 265 -6.32 -9.68 8.71
N ILE A 266 -5.42 -9.14 7.89
CA ILE A 266 -4.14 -8.59 8.36
C ILE A 266 -4.41 -7.37 9.25
N ASN A 267 -5.27 -6.46 8.79
CA ASN A 267 -5.61 -5.22 9.48
C ASN A 267 -6.34 -5.48 10.80
N TRP A 268 -7.28 -6.41 10.81
CA TRP A 268 -7.97 -6.82 12.03
C TRP A 268 -7.04 -7.53 13.00
N ARG A 269 -6.17 -8.45 12.54
CA ARG A 269 -5.16 -9.07 13.41
C ARG A 269 -4.27 -8.00 14.05
N TYR A 270 -3.80 -7.03 13.26
CA TYR A 270 -2.99 -5.94 13.78
C TYR A 270 -3.73 -5.17 14.86
N LEU A 271 -4.96 -4.72 14.58
CA LEU A 271 -5.79 -4.01 15.54
C LEU A 271 -5.98 -4.82 16.83
N LEU A 272 -6.31 -6.10 16.69
CA LEU A 272 -6.64 -6.95 17.82
C LEU A 272 -5.41 -7.37 18.62
N VAL A 273 -4.19 -7.41 18.06
CA VAL A 273 -3.02 -7.99 18.75
C VAL A 273 -1.92 -6.97 19.04
N GLU A 274 -1.73 -6.00 18.16
CA GLU A 274 -0.53 -5.15 18.11
C GLU A 274 -0.83 -3.65 18.27
N ALA A 275 -2.08 -3.21 18.06
CA ALA A 275 -2.44 -1.80 18.21
C ALA A 275 -2.25 -1.29 19.65
N THR A 276 -1.75 -0.06 19.76
CA THR A 276 -1.72 0.71 21.00
C THR A 276 -3.14 1.10 21.43
N PRO A 277 -3.33 1.48 22.71
CA PRO A 277 -4.62 2.00 23.18
C PRO A 277 -5.13 3.18 22.34
N ALA A 278 -4.24 4.08 21.90
CA ALA A 278 -4.61 5.23 21.08
C ALA A 278 -5.10 4.82 19.67
N GLU A 279 -4.39 3.92 18.99
CA GLU A 279 -4.82 3.38 17.68
C GLU A 279 -6.14 2.60 17.81
N HIS A 280 -6.31 1.85 18.90
CA HIS A 280 -7.55 1.11 19.17
C HIS A 280 -8.73 2.05 19.44
N ALA A 281 -8.53 3.14 20.18
CA ALA A 281 -9.56 4.17 20.40
C ALA A 281 -9.92 4.89 19.09
N ALA A 282 -8.92 5.25 18.28
CA ALA A 282 -9.12 5.84 16.97
C ALA A 282 -9.93 4.90 16.06
N PHE A 283 -9.63 3.60 16.09
CA PHE A 283 -10.39 2.57 15.40
C PHE A 283 -11.86 2.59 15.81
N ILE A 284 -12.14 2.48 17.11
CA ILE A 284 -13.52 2.38 17.61
C ILE A 284 -14.31 3.63 17.21
N SER A 285 -13.71 4.80 17.37
CA SER A 285 -14.32 6.08 17.00
C SER A 285 -14.70 6.14 15.52
N GLN A 286 -13.80 5.69 14.63
CA GLN A 286 -14.09 5.65 13.19
C GLN A 286 -15.08 4.54 12.83
N ALA A 287 -14.90 3.32 13.34
CA ALA A 287 -15.73 2.17 13.00
C ALA A 287 -17.21 2.39 13.37
N ARG A 288 -17.50 3.08 14.48
CA ARG A 288 -18.86 3.45 14.89
C ARG A 288 -19.57 4.37 13.89
N ARG A 289 -18.82 5.16 13.11
CA ARG A 289 -19.36 6.04 12.06
C ARG A 289 -19.65 5.30 10.75
N HIS A 290 -19.22 4.04 10.63
CA HIS A 290 -19.30 3.26 9.40
C HIS A 290 -19.94 1.88 9.66
N PRO A 291 -21.25 1.71 9.42
CA PRO A 291 -21.98 0.44 9.64
C PRO A 291 -21.35 -0.80 9.00
N ARG A 292 -20.60 -0.59 7.92
CA ARG A 292 -19.83 -1.63 7.24
C ARG A 292 -18.72 -2.24 8.11
N SER A 293 -18.01 -1.42 8.89
CA SER A 293 -16.94 -1.88 9.77
C SER A 293 -17.50 -2.86 10.80
N ALA A 294 -18.71 -2.60 11.31
CA ALA A 294 -19.45 -3.56 12.10
C ALA A 294 -19.73 -4.84 11.30
N ARG A 295 -20.35 -4.79 10.11
CA ARG A 295 -20.62 -6.01 9.32
C ARG A 295 -19.37 -6.87 9.07
N LYS A 296 -18.23 -6.25 8.72
CA LYS A 296 -16.95 -6.96 8.56
C LYS A 296 -16.44 -7.57 9.86
N LEU A 297 -16.55 -6.85 10.99
CA LEU A 297 -16.22 -7.40 12.31
C LEU A 297 -17.10 -8.60 12.67
N GLY A 298 -18.40 -8.54 12.36
CA GLY A 298 -19.32 -9.67 12.54
C GLY A 298 -18.89 -10.90 11.75
N ARG A 299 -18.56 -10.73 10.47
CA ARG A 299 -18.04 -11.83 9.62
C ARG A 299 -16.72 -12.38 10.13
N LEU A 300 -15.80 -11.51 10.57
CA LEU A 300 -14.54 -11.91 11.17
C LEU A 300 -14.77 -12.76 12.41
N ARG A 301 -15.71 -12.37 13.29
CA ARG A 301 -16.07 -13.17 14.47
C ARG A 301 -16.57 -14.55 14.10
N THR A 302 -17.48 -14.64 13.15
CA THR A 302 -17.98 -15.93 12.65
C THR A 302 -16.85 -16.79 12.11
N LEU A 303 -15.95 -16.23 11.29
CA LEU A 303 -14.79 -16.93 10.78
C LEU A 303 -13.87 -17.44 11.90
N LEU A 304 -13.56 -16.60 12.90
CA LEU A 304 -12.70 -16.97 14.02
C LEU A 304 -13.34 -18.06 14.90
N ALA A 305 -14.64 -17.97 15.16
CA ALA A 305 -15.38 -19.00 15.90
C ALA A 305 -15.33 -20.35 15.16
N LEU A 306 -15.59 -20.36 13.86
CA LEU A 306 -15.47 -21.57 13.02
C LEU A 306 -14.04 -22.14 13.03
N ARG A 307 -13.02 -21.28 13.05
CA ARG A 307 -11.61 -21.71 13.13
C ARG A 307 -11.33 -22.38 14.47
N VAL A 308 -11.80 -21.81 15.57
CA VAL A 308 -11.60 -22.35 16.92
C VAL A 308 -12.31 -23.67 17.10
N ASP A 309 -13.55 -23.79 16.60
CA ASP A 309 -14.31 -25.02 16.64
C ASP A 309 -13.60 -26.16 15.89
N ARG A 310 -13.16 -25.89 14.65
CA ARG A 310 -12.48 -26.88 13.82
C ARG A 310 -11.04 -27.20 14.25
N TYR A 311 -10.35 -26.23 14.85
CA TYR A 311 -8.96 -26.35 15.28
C TYR A 311 -8.82 -25.86 16.73
N PRO A 312 -9.33 -26.64 17.71
CA PRO A 312 -9.39 -26.21 19.10
C PRO A 312 -8.01 -25.88 19.67
N ASN A 313 -6.93 -26.48 19.15
CA ASN A 313 -5.56 -26.20 19.61
C ASN A 313 -4.94 -24.92 19.03
N ASP A 314 -5.61 -24.20 18.12
CA ASP A 314 -5.12 -22.93 17.56
C ASP A 314 -5.23 -21.79 18.59
N VAL A 315 -4.22 -21.65 19.44
CA VAL A 315 -4.13 -20.63 20.51
C VAL A 315 -4.33 -19.22 19.96
N LEU A 316 -3.78 -18.92 18.78
CA LEU A 316 -3.91 -17.59 18.17
C LEU A 316 -5.36 -17.31 17.75
N ALA A 317 -6.03 -18.28 17.12
CA ALA A 317 -7.43 -18.13 16.72
C ALA A 317 -8.33 -17.87 17.94
N ARG A 318 -8.16 -18.59 19.04
CA ARG A 318 -8.90 -18.37 20.30
C ARG A 318 -8.68 -16.98 20.88
N LYS A 319 -7.42 -16.53 20.92
CA LYS A 319 -7.09 -15.18 21.38
C LYS A 319 -7.73 -14.11 20.51
N LEU A 320 -7.68 -14.28 19.18
CA LEU A 320 -8.30 -13.36 18.24
C LEU A 320 -9.84 -13.35 18.37
N GLN A 321 -10.47 -14.52 18.54
CA GLN A 321 -11.91 -14.63 18.74
C GLN A 321 -12.37 -13.84 19.97
N GLY A 322 -11.75 -14.07 21.14
CA GLY A 322 -12.13 -13.38 22.37
C GLY A 322 -11.99 -11.85 22.26
N ARG A 323 -10.92 -11.37 21.61
CA ARG A 323 -10.73 -9.92 21.38
C ARG A 323 -11.73 -9.36 20.36
N ALA A 324 -12.07 -10.12 19.32
CA ALA A 324 -13.08 -9.71 18.36
C ALA A 324 -14.49 -9.62 19.00
N GLU A 325 -14.81 -10.53 19.94
CA GLU A 325 -16.05 -10.51 20.73
C GLU A 325 -16.12 -9.31 21.67
N GLU A 326 -15.01 -8.97 22.33
CA GLU A 326 -14.89 -7.74 23.13
C GLU A 326 -15.13 -6.49 22.26
N LEU A 327 -14.43 -6.39 21.13
CA LEU A 327 -14.58 -5.25 20.22
C LEU A 327 -16.01 -5.14 19.65
N TRP A 328 -16.66 -6.27 19.38
CA TRP A 328 -18.05 -6.28 18.94
C TRP A 328 -19.02 -5.77 20.00
N ARG A 329 -18.76 -6.01 21.29
CA ARG A 329 -19.58 -5.40 22.36
C ARG A 329 -19.45 -3.88 22.39
N LEU A 330 -18.31 -3.33 21.96
CA LEU A 330 -18.05 -1.89 21.92
C LEU A 330 -18.58 -1.19 20.65
N VAL A 331 -18.59 -1.89 19.50
CA VAL A 331 -18.91 -1.30 18.19
C VAL A 331 -20.21 -1.84 17.59
N GLY A 332 -20.51 -3.12 17.80
CA GLY A 332 -21.62 -3.82 17.15
C GLY A 332 -23.00 -3.58 17.75
N SER A 333 -23.10 -3.36 19.07
CA SER A 333 -24.37 -3.15 19.78
C SER A 333 -25.05 -1.82 19.44
N GLU A 334 -24.27 -0.75 19.32
CA GLU A 334 -24.76 0.60 18.99
C GLU A 334 -25.13 0.76 17.49
N THR A 335 -24.52 -0.03 16.61
CA THR A 335 -24.66 0.12 15.16
C THR A 335 -25.69 -0.85 14.56
N ALA A 336 -26.02 -1.95 15.24
CA ALA A 336 -27.06 -2.90 14.78
C ALA A 336 -28.50 -2.41 15.07
N THR A 337 -28.65 -1.37 15.88
CA THR A 337 -29.93 -0.74 16.25
C THR A 337 -30.26 0.49 15.40
N ARG A 338 -29.38 0.88 14.48
CA ARG A 338 -29.56 1.96 13.49
C ARG A 338 -29.51 1.37 12.08
#